data_AF-Q552P9-F1
#
_entry.id   AF-Q552P9-F1
#
_cell.length_a   1.000
_cell.length_b   1.000
_cell.length_c   1.000
_cell.angle_alpha   90.00
_cell.angle_beta   90.00
_cell.angle_gamma   90.00
#
_symmetry.space_group_name_H-M   'P 1'
#
loop_
_entity.id
_entity.type
_entity.pdbx_description
1 polymer ?
#
loop_
_entity_poly.entity_id
_entity_poly.type
_entity_poly.pdbx_seq_one_letter_code
_entity_poly.pdbx_strand_id
1 'polypeptide(L)'
;MSKPRQSTLDPEDKKYLEIPDSEVVLPAAVDSYLRQKLKDQSLKECSSHVAAFADCSKDKYISVVWECRELQQLMKNCLVEYTTSERLIGMKREWVDASKKRIYEKRLQKELESKEPTPKK
;
A
#
# COMPACT_ATOMS: atom_id res chain seq x y z
N MET A 1 -39.61 -9.63 -15.36
CA MET A 1 -38.48 -8.76 -15.75
C MET A 1 -37.80 -8.26 -14.47
N SER A 2 -37.09 -9.12 -13.74
CA SER A 2 -36.28 -8.65 -12.62
C SER A 2 -35.01 -8.06 -13.21
N LYS A 3 -34.89 -6.72 -13.21
CA LYS A 3 -33.62 -6.07 -13.57
C LYS A 3 -32.51 -6.72 -12.74
N PRO A 4 -31.34 -7.05 -13.34
CA PRO A 4 -30.19 -7.43 -12.53
C PRO A 4 -29.97 -6.30 -11.52
N ARG A 5 -29.90 -6.66 -10.24
CA ARG A 5 -29.53 -5.75 -9.14
C ARG A 5 -28.14 -5.24 -9.47
N GLN A 6 -28.06 -4.18 -10.26
CA GLN A 6 -26.81 -3.50 -10.60
C GLN A 6 -26.22 -3.10 -9.26
N SER A 7 -25.16 -3.80 -8.89
CA SER A 7 -24.38 -3.47 -7.72
C SER A 7 -23.96 -2.03 -7.88
N THR A 8 -24.48 -1.14 -7.03
CA THR A 8 -24.06 0.26 -6.96
C THR A 8 -22.66 0.36 -6.33
N LEU A 9 -21.72 -0.46 -6.82
CA LEU A 9 -20.31 -0.29 -6.54
C LEU A 9 -19.88 0.92 -7.35
N ASP A 10 -19.19 1.84 -6.68
CA ASP A 10 -18.51 2.92 -7.39
C ASP A 10 -17.62 2.29 -8.48
N PRO A 11 -17.51 2.90 -9.67
CA PRO A 11 -16.69 2.35 -10.74
C PRO A 11 -15.24 2.10 -10.30
N GLU A 12 -14.76 2.88 -9.32
CA GLU A 12 -13.47 2.66 -8.68
C GLU A 12 -13.41 1.34 -7.89
N ASP A 13 -14.43 1.00 -7.11
CA ASP A 13 -14.50 -0.26 -6.34
C ASP A 13 -14.51 -1.48 -7.26
N LYS A 14 -15.20 -1.39 -8.42
CA LYS A 14 -15.25 -2.48 -9.41
C LYS A 14 -13.85 -2.82 -9.94
N LYS A 15 -13.01 -1.81 -10.17
CA LYS A 15 -11.66 -1.99 -10.69
C LYS A 15 -10.80 -2.89 -9.79
N TYR A 16 -10.99 -2.86 -8.46
CA TYR A 16 -10.25 -3.71 -7.53
C TYR A 16 -10.73 -5.16 -7.52
N LEU A 17 -11.99 -5.43 -7.88
CA LEU A 17 -12.53 -6.78 -8.00
C LEU A 17 -11.99 -7.51 -9.25
N GLU A 18 -11.62 -6.75 -10.28
CA GLU A 18 -11.15 -7.27 -11.57
C GLU A 18 -9.64 -7.60 -11.58
N ILE A 19 -8.91 -7.26 -10.51
CA ILE A 19 -7.47 -7.52 -10.41
C ILE A 19 -7.24 -9.03 -10.22
N PRO A 20 -6.52 -9.70 -11.13
CA PRO A 20 -6.23 -11.12 -11.01
C PRO A 20 -5.27 -11.36 -9.83
N ASP A 21 -5.49 -12.46 -9.11
CA ASP A 21 -4.64 -12.88 -8.00
C ASP A 21 -3.18 -13.12 -8.41
N SER A 22 -2.91 -13.42 -9.68
CA SER A 22 -1.57 -13.68 -10.21
C SER A 22 -0.73 -12.42 -10.45
N GLU A 23 -1.35 -11.29 -10.81
CA GLU A 23 -0.66 -10.03 -11.12
C GLU A 23 -1.39 -8.86 -10.45
N VAL A 24 -0.91 -8.46 -9.26
CA VAL A 24 -1.53 -7.38 -8.49
C VAL A 24 -1.14 -6.02 -9.09
N VAL A 25 -1.80 -5.67 -10.20
CA VAL A 25 -1.68 -4.38 -10.87
C VAL A 25 -2.69 -3.40 -10.26
N LEU A 26 -2.20 -2.52 -9.40
CA LEU A 26 -3.00 -1.48 -8.75
C LEU A 26 -3.03 -0.19 -9.58
N PRO A 27 -4.04 0.69 -9.36
CA PRO A 27 -4.00 2.04 -9.86
C PRO A 27 -2.71 2.76 -9.43
N ALA A 28 -2.14 3.60 -10.31
CA ALA A 28 -0.86 4.28 -10.07
C ALA A 28 -0.82 5.07 -8.75
N ALA A 29 -1.93 5.71 -8.36
CA ALA A 29 -2.03 6.43 -7.11
C ALA A 29 -1.86 5.50 -5.88
N VAL A 30 -2.47 4.31 -5.91
CA VAL A 30 -2.37 3.33 -4.83
C VAL A 30 -0.98 2.68 -4.83
N ASP A 31 -0.44 2.33 -5.99
CA ASP A 31 0.92 1.78 -6.13
C ASP A 31 1.96 2.76 -5.56
N SER A 32 1.87 4.04 -5.93
CA SER A 32 2.74 5.10 -5.42
C SER A 32 2.61 5.27 -3.91
N TYR A 33 1.38 5.28 -3.39
CA TYR A 33 1.13 5.36 -1.94
C TYR A 33 1.73 4.18 -1.18
N LEU A 34 1.58 2.94 -1.68
CA LEU A 34 2.17 1.76 -1.05
C LEU A 34 3.70 1.79 -1.09
N ARG A 35 4.31 2.26 -2.18
CA ARG A 35 5.76 2.47 -2.27
C ARG A 35 6.25 3.52 -1.28
N GLN A 36 5.51 4.62 -1.12
CA GLN A 36 5.83 5.65 -0.15
C GLN A 36 5.72 5.10 1.28
N LYS A 37 4.65 4.36 1.58
CA LYS A 37 4.48 3.71 2.88
C LYS A 37 5.61 2.73 3.17
N LEU A 38 6.01 1.90 2.21
CA LEU A 38 7.14 0.98 2.33
C LEU A 38 8.45 1.73 2.59
N LYS A 39 8.68 2.84 1.87
CA LYS A 39 9.83 3.72 2.07
C LYS A 39 9.84 4.29 3.50
N ASP A 40 8.72 4.81 3.98
CA ASP A 40 8.62 5.37 5.34
C ASP A 40 8.87 4.31 6.41
N GLN A 41 8.40 3.08 6.20
CA GLN A 41 8.73 1.95 7.07
C GLN A 41 10.23 1.62 7.03
N SER A 42 10.82 1.55 5.84
CA SER A 42 12.26 1.29 5.70
C SER A 42 13.13 2.37 6.36
N LEU A 43 12.70 3.65 6.32
CA LEU A 43 13.41 4.75 6.95
C LEU A 43 13.36 4.68 8.48
N LYS A 44 12.27 4.16 9.06
CA LYS A 44 12.16 3.94 10.51
C LYS A 44 13.11 2.84 10.97
N GLU A 45 13.12 1.71 10.28
CA GLU A 45 14.01 0.59 10.58
C GLU A 45 15.49 0.95 10.36
N CYS A 46 15.80 1.66 9.28
CA CYS A 46 17.16 2.11 8.95
C CYS A 46 17.53 3.46 9.57
N SER A 47 16.80 3.94 10.57
CA SER A 47 16.97 5.28 11.15
C SER A 47 18.38 5.54 11.68
N SER A 48 19.04 4.52 12.22
CA SER A 48 20.43 4.60 12.70
C SER A 48 21.42 4.91 11.57
N HIS A 49 21.30 4.21 10.43
CA HIS A 49 22.16 4.44 9.26
C HIS A 49 21.89 5.79 8.61
N VAL A 50 20.62 6.19 8.55
CA VAL A 50 20.21 7.52 8.05
C VAL A 50 20.80 8.62 8.95
N ALA A 51 20.73 8.45 10.28
CA ALA A 51 21.29 9.39 11.24
C ALA A 51 22.82 9.51 11.10
N ALA A 52 23.53 8.39 10.96
CA ALA A 52 24.98 8.39 10.75
C ALA A 52 25.37 9.10 9.44
N PHE A 53 24.66 8.81 8.35
CA PHE A 53 24.89 9.51 7.07
C PHE A 53 24.58 11.01 7.18
N ALA A 54 23.48 11.37 7.85
CA ALA A 54 23.12 12.77 8.08
C ALA A 54 24.19 13.49 8.90
N ASP A 55 24.73 12.85 9.95
CA ASP A 55 25.79 13.39 10.79
C ASP A 55 27.08 13.67 9.99
N CYS A 56 27.53 12.71 9.18
CA CYS A 56 28.68 12.92 8.30
C CYS A 56 28.47 14.04 7.28
N SER A 57 27.22 14.25 6.85
CA SER A 57 26.86 15.27 5.85
C SER A 57 26.70 16.68 6.43
N LYS A 58 26.65 16.85 7.76
CA LYS A 58 26.40 18.17 8.39
C LYS A 58 27.49 19.19 8.05
N ASP A 59 28.75 18.78 8.11
CA ASP A 59 29.90 19.68 7.92
C ASP A 59 30.43 19.69 6.48
N LYS A 60 29.78 18.94 5.57
CA LYS A 60 30.27 18.68 4.23
C LYS A 60 29.22 19.11 3.23
N TYR A 61 29.53 20.10 2.39
CA TYR A 61 28.61 20.55 1.33
C TYR A 61 28.92 19.91 -0.03
N ILE A 62 30.20 19.83 -0.38
CA ILE A 62 30.67 19.41 -1.71
C ILE A 62 31.28 18.01 -1.67
N SER A 63 31.94 17.63 -0.57
CA SER A 63 32.70 16.37 -0.45
C SER A 63 31.90 15.19 0.13
N VAL A 64 30.60 15.36 0.43
CA VAL A 64 29.74 14.31 1.03
C VAL A 64 29.79 13.00 0.26
N VAL A 65 29.71 13.07 -1.08
CA VAL A 65 29.63 11.88 -1.93
C VAL A 65 30.88 11.01 -1.81
N TRP A 66 32.04 11.62 -1.59
CA TRP A 66 33.32 10.92 -1.49
C TRP A 66 33.63 10.53 -0.05
N GLU A 67 33.46 11.45 0.90
CA GLU A 67 33.84 11.25 2.30
C GLU A 67 32.82 10.46 3.11
N CYS A 68 31.53 10.57 2.79
CA CYS A 68 30.45 9.82 3.45
C CYS A 68 30.01 8.60 2.64
N ARG A 69 30.82 8.18 1.64
CA ARG A 69 30.49 7.09 0.72
C ARG A 69 30.17 5.80 1.47
N GLU A 70 30.97 5.43 2.47
CA GLU A 70 30.77 4.20 3.24
C GLU A 70 29.45 4.23 4.01
N LEU A 71 29.13 5.34 4.68
CA LEU A 71 27.87 5.53 5.39
C LEU A 71 26.67 5.53 4.43
N GLN A 72 26.84 6.14 3.25
CA GLN A 72 25.82 6.10 2.20
C GLN A 72 25.56 4.66 1.72
N GLN A 73 26.59 3.84 1.56
CA GLN A 73 26.44 2.44 1.18
C GLN A 73 25.74 1.64 2.28
N LEU A 74 26.11 1.82 3.55
CA LEU A 74 25.44 1.15 4.67
C LEU A 74 23.95 1.50 4.73
N MET A 75 23.61 2.80 4.62
CA MET A 75 22.24 3.26 4.55
C MET A 75 21.49 2.66 3.36
N LYS A 76 22.10 2.69 2.17
CA LYS A 76 21.51 2.11 0.94
C LYS A 76 21.25 0.62 1.09
N ASN A 77 22.21 -0.13 1.62
CA ASN A 77 22.07 -1.57 1.81
C ASN A 77 20.90 -1.87 2.73
N CYS A 78 20.80 -1.17 3.87
CA CYS A 78 19.65 -1.31 4.77
C CYS A 78 18.33 -1.01 4.04
N LEU A 79 18.23 0.11 3.32
CA LEU A 79 16.99 0.49 2.62
C LEU A 79 16.59 -0.52 1.54
N VAL A 80 17.56 -1.07 0.79
CA VAL A 80 17.30 -2.07 -0.27
C VAL A 80 16.75 -3.36 0.33
N GLU A 81 17.27 -3.83 1.47
CA GLU A 81 16.76 -5.00 2.19
C GLU A 81 15.29 -4.86 2.60
N TYR A 82 14.85 -3.64 2.95
CA TYR A 82 13.47 -3.39 3.33
C TYR A 82 12.55 -3.01 2.15
N THR A 83 13.10 -2.58 1.02
CA THR A 83 12.33 -2.14 -0.16
C THR A 83 12.24 -3.21 -1.25
N THR A 84 12.19 -4.50 -0.86
CA THR A 84 12.10 -5.62 -1.80
C THR A 84 10.78 -5.63 -2.58
N SER A 85 10.84 -6.17 -3.80
CA SER A 85 9.68 -6.38 -4.65
C SER A 85 8.64 -7.30 -3.99
N GLU A 86 9.09 -8.30 -3.24
CA GLU A 86 8.24 -9.24 -2.51
C GLU A 86 7.39 -8.53 -1.45
N ARG A 87 7.98 -7.67 -0.61
CA ARG A 87 7.23 -6.88 0.39
C ARG A 87 6.20 -5.99 -0.27
N LEU A 88 6.58 -5.34 -1.38
CA LEU A 88 5.65 -4.51 -2.14
C LEU A 88 4.49 -5.34 -2.70
N ILE A 89 4.75 -6.52 -3.27
CA ILE A 89 3.70 -7.43 -3.77
C ILE A 89 2.78 -7.89 -2.64
N GLY A 90 3.34 -8.25 -1.48
CA GLY A 90 2.56 -8.61 -0.29
C GLY A 90 1.62 -7.48 0.15
N MET A 91 2.14 -6.26 0.29
CA MET A 91 1.33 -5.08 0.64
C MET A 91 0.22 -4.80 -0.38
N LYS A 92 0.51 -5.00 -1.68
CA LYS A 92 -0.50 -4.83 -2.74
C LYS A 92 -1.61 -5.86 -2.60
N ARG A 93 -1.27 -7.13 -2.35
CA ARG A 93 -2.23 -8.22 -2.15
C ARG A 93 -3.12 -7.92 -0.94
N GLU A 94 -2.52 -7.57 0.19
CA GLU A 94 -3.26 -7.17 1.40
C GLU A 94 -4.22 -6.01 1.15
N TRP A 95 -3.79 -5.02 0.36
CA TRP A 95 -4.64 -3.89 -0.02
C TRP A 95 -5.86 -4.33 -0.84
N VAL A 96 -5.65 -5.20 -1.84
CA VAL A 96 -6.74 -5.76 -2.66
C VAL A 96 -7.69 -6.60 -1.81
N ASP A 97 -7.17 -7.48 -0.97
CA ASP A 97 -7.98 -8.36 -0.11
C ASP A 97 -8.80 -7.56 0.91
N ALA A 98 -8.20 -6.54 1.52
CA ALA A 98 -8.91 -5.62 2.40
C ALA A 98 -10.02 -4.86 1.64
N SER A 99 -9.76 -4.46 0.40
CA SER A 99 -10.75 -3.78 -0.45
C SER A 99 -11.91 -4.71 -0.84
N LYS A 100 -11.60 -5.94 -1.27
CA LYS A 100 -12.58 -7.01 -1.56
C LYS A 100 -13.46 -7.30 -0.34
N LYS A 101 -12.86 -7.41 0.85
CA LYS A 101 -13.58 -7.64 2.11
C LYS A 101 -14.58 -6.52 2.42
N ARG A 102 -14.16 -5.25 2.33
CA ARG A 102 -15.06 -4.10 2.55
C ARG A 102 -16.22 -4.07 1.57
N ILE A 103 -15.96 -4.41 0.31
CA ILE A 103 -17.00 -4.50 -0.73
C ILE A 103 -18.01 -5.61 -0.39
N TYR A 104 -17.54 -6.78 0.04
CA TYR A 104 -18.39 -7.89 0.44
C TYR A 104 -19.25 -7.55 1.66
N GLU A 105 -18.68 -6.95 2.70
CA GLU A 105 -19.40 -6.51 3.91
C GLU A 105 -20.52 -5.53 3.58
N LYS A 106 -20.24 -4.52 2.74
CA LYS A 106 -21.28 -3.58 2.25
C LYS A 106 -22.40 -4.30 1.50
N ARG A 107 -22.07 -5.32 0.69
CA ARG A 107 -23.08 -6.11 -0.04
C ARG A 107 -23.92 -6.95 0.92
N LEU A 108 -23.29 -7.58 1.91
CA LEU A 108 -23.97 -8.40 2.92
C LEU A 108 -24.90 -7.54 3.77
N GLN A 109 -24.46 -6.36 4.22
CA GLN A 109 -25.29 -5.43 4.97
C GLN A 109 -26.56 -5.06 4.17
N LYS A 110 -26.42 -4.70 2.90
CA LYS A 110 -27.56 -4.41 2.00
C LYS A 110 -28.48 -5.60 1.74
N GLU A 111 -28.00 -6.84 1.96
CA GLU A 111 -28.82 -8.04 1.84
C GLU A 111 -29.53 -8.36 3.16
N LEU A 112 -28.87 -8.17 4.30
CA LEU A 112 -29.47 -8.26 5.63
C LEU A 112 -30.59 -7.21 5.80
N GLU A 113 -30.34 -5.96 5.42
CA GLU A 113 -31.35 -4.87 5.44
C GLU A 113 -32.56 -5.18 4.55
N SER A 114 -32.37 -5.93 3.45
CA SER A 114 -33.48 -6.33 2.58
C SER A 114 -34.31 -7.49 3.14
N LYS A 115 -33.76 -8.26 4.09
CA LYS A 115 -34.43 -9.41 4.71
C LYS A 115 -35.18 -9.05 5.97
N GLU A 116 -34.83 -7.94 6.64
CA GLU A 116 -35.56 -7.41 7.81
C GLU A 116 -36.85 -6.72 7.34
N PRO A 117 -38.01 -7.39 7.38
CA PRO A 117 -39.27 -6.78 6.98
C PRO A 117 -39.70 -5.87 8.13
N THR A 118 -39.76 -4.56 7.92
CA THR A 118 -40.37 -3.66 8.90
C THR A 118 -41.76 -4.21 9.29
N PRO A 119 -42.01 -4.52 10.58
CA PRO A 119 -43.35 -4.79 11.05
C PRO A 119 -44.10 -3.46 11.07
N LYS A 120 -44.83 -3.15 10.01
CA LYS A 120 -45.89 -2.14 10.07
C LYS A 120 -47.20 -2.86 10.39
N LYS A 121 -47.67 -2.52 11.60
CA LYS A 121 -49.00 -2.68 12.19
C LYS A 121 -50.14 -2.89 11.20
#